data_AF-A0A1M5VCY6-F1
#
_entry.id   AF-A0A1M5VCY6-F1
#
_cell.length_a   1.000
_cell.length_b   1.000
_cell.length_c   1.000
_cell.angle_alpha   90.00
_cell.angle_beta   90.00
_cell.angle_gamma   90.00
#
_symmetry.space_group_name_H-M   'P 1'
#
loop_
_entity.id
_entity.type
_entity.pdbx_description
1 polymer ?
#
loop_
_entity_poly.entity_id
_entity_poly.type
_entity_poly.pdbx_seq_one_letter_code
_entity_poly.pdbx_strand_id
1 'polypeptide(L)'
;MCKNLISDKIALASQWVAPKILDLNSIQKGDMPGDKISIDENHLKKAEKIFPELLKLLVPVFNNQSNQKAVISVHGGSGVGKSETGSLLAYYFNNMNIGSYILSGDNYPHRIPKYNDAERLSVFRESGIKGLVARGEYNSERNDKLKELQESGNDSNSEYFKEFPWLEVYKEEGIKGLKNYLGTNNEIDFSELSNIIAQFKNGTENIMLKRMGREENELWYDSVDFSNTNVLIIEWTHGNNPNLEGVDIPILLNSTPKETLEHRRSRNRDGAIDSSFTMMILEIEQGKLVSQAHNAKIILTKNGDIISFEEYTKLMEE
;
A
#
# COMPACT_ATOMS: atom_id res chain seq x y z
N MET A 1 -8.95 31.17 23.58
CA MET A 1 -8.66 30.51 22.28
C MET A 1 -7.16 30.44 22.12
N CYS A 2 -6.55 29.27 22.28
CA CYS A 2 -5.15 29.08 21.87
C CYS A 2 -5.10 29.27 20.35
N LYS A 3 -4.27 30.20 19.87
CA LYS A 3 -4.00 30.35 18.43
C LYS A 3 -3.42 29.03 17.91
N ASN A 4 -4.01 28.47 16.86
CA ASN A 4 -3.49 27.27 16.22
C ASN A 4 -2.24 27.64 15.41
N LEU A 5 -1.05 27.61 16.06
CA LEU A 5 0.22 27.96 15.42
C LEU A 5 0.48 27.19 14.10
N ILE A 6 0.06 25.93 14.01
CA ILE A 6 0.26 25.10 12.82
C ILE A 6 -0.70 25.50 11.70
N SER A 7 -1.98 25.69 12.01
CA SER A 7 -2.96 26.15 11.00
C SER A 7 -2.62 27.53 10.47
N ASP A 8 -2.11 28.44 11.30
CA ASP A 8 -1.64 29.76 10.87
C ASP A 8 -0.38 29.63 9.97
N LYS A 9 0.57 28.75 10.31
CA LYS A 9 1.74 28.43 9.46
C LYS A 9 1.32 27.87 8.09
N ILE A 10 0.32 27.00 8.06
CA ILE A 10 -0.18 26.36 6.84
C ILE A 10 -1.06 27.31 6.03
N ALA A 11 -1.90 28.13 6.67
CA ALA A 11 -2.72 29.13 6.00
C ALA A 11 -1.87 30.21 5.30
N LEU A 12 -0.67 30.49 5.83
CA LEU A 12 0.34 31.34 5.20
C LEU A 12 1.13 30.63 4.09
N ALA A 13 0.98 29.31 3.93
CA ALA A 13 1.70 28.50 2.95
C ALA A 13 1.07 28.52 1.55
N SER A 14 0.21 29.50 1.23
CA SER A 14 -0.26 29.75 -0.13
C SER A 14 0.87 30.07 -1.13
N GLN A 15 2.08 30.32 -0.62
CA GLN A 15 3.32 30.56 -1.38
C GLN A 15 4.39 29.52 -1.07
N TRP A 16 4.03 28.31 -0.63
CA TRP A 16 5.03 27.26 -0.43
C TRP A 16 5.81 27.03 -1.72
N VAL A 17 7.14 27.09 -1.62
CA VAL A 17 8.07 26.77 -2.69
C VAL A 17 8.89 25.58 -2.23
N ALA A 18 9.02 24.58 -3.10
CA ALA A 18 9.81 23.40 -2.82
C ALA A 18 11.25 23.79 -2.45
N PRO A 19 11.79 23.34 -1.31
CA PRO A 19 13.18 23.57 -0.98
C PRO A 19 14.09 22.85 -1.97
N LYS A 20 15.20 23.47 -2.35
CA LYS A 20 16.22 22.80 -3.16
C LYS A 20 16.85 21.68 -2.34
N ILE A 21 16.74 20.45 -2.83
CA ILE A 21 17.37 19.28 -2.19
C ILE A 21 18.72 19.03 -2.86
N LEU A 22 19.79 19.06 -2.06
CA LEU A 22 21.16 18.90 -2.56
C LEU A 22 21.59 17.42 -2.63
N ASP A 23 21.07 16.60 -1.73
CA ASP A 23 21.34 15.15 -1.68
C ASP A 23 20.06 14.37 -1.35
N LEU A 24 19.54 13.67 -2.36
CA LEU A 24 18.34 12.84 -2.22
C LEU A 24 18.57 11.61 -1.32
N ASN A 25 19.82 11.17 -1.16
CA ASN A 25 20.13 10.02 -0.30
C ASN A 25 20.02 10.34 1.19
N SER A 26 20.09 11.63 1.54
CA SER A 26 19.97 12.11 2.92
C SER A 26 18.52 12.15 3.44
N ILE A 27 17.54 11.94 2.56
CA ILE A 27 16.12 12.00 2.92
C ILE A 27 15.75 10.82 3.80
N GLN A 28 15.08 11.12 4.91
CA GLN A 28 14.51 10.15 5.84
C GLN A 28 13.65 9.11 5.10
N LYS A 29 13.79 7.84 5.50
CA LYS A 29 13.02 6.72 4.97
C LYS A 29 11.95 6.27 5.97
N GLY A 30 11.03 5.43 5.50
CA GLY A 30 10.05 4.74 6.34
C GLY A 30 10.70 3.81 7.37
N ASP A 31 9.88 3.31 8.28
CA ASP A 31 10.33 2.47 9.41
C ASP A 31 10.29 0.96 9.12
N MET A 32 10.20 0.56 7.84
CA MET A 32 10.31 -0.83 7.43
C MET A 32 11.78 -1.30 7.46
N PRO A 33 12.12 -2.35 8.25
CA PRO A 33 13.49 -2.85 8.32
C PRO A 33 14.03 -3.35 6.97
N GLY A 34 15.22 -2.88 6.60
CA GLY A 34 15.93 -3.34 5.39
C GLY A 34 15.46 -2.72 4.08
N ASP A 35 14.45 -1.84 4.12
CA ASP A 35 13.93 -1.19 2.93
C ASP A 35 14.93 -0.21 2.30
N LYS A 36 14.94 -0.22 0.96
CA LYS A 36 15.80 0.63 0.14
C LYS A 36 14.94 1.40 -0.83
N ILE A 37 14.72 2.68 -0.52
CA ILE A 37 14.12 3.62 -1.48
C ILE A 37 15.21 4.30 -2.31
N SER A 38 14.88 4.60 -3.55
CA SER A 38 15.70 5.38 -4.48
C SER A 38 14.86 6.52 -5.06
N ILE A 39 15.08 7.72 -4.53
CA ILE A 39 14.33 8.91 -4.95
C ILE A 39 14.95 9.46 -6.25
N ASP A 40 14.09 9.85 -7.19
CA ASP A 40 14.47 10.41 -8.49
C ASP A 40 13.69 11.71 -8.77
N GLU A 41 13.95 12.33 -9.92
CA GLU A 41 13.27 13.56 -10.32
C GLU A 41 11.75 13.40 -10.53
N ASN A 42 11.28 12.20 -10.89
CA ASN A 42 9.85 11.96 -11.06
C ASN A 42 9.15 11.96 -9.70
N HIS A 43 9.77 11.34 -8.68
CA HIS A 43 9.27 11.39 -7.30
C HIS A 43 9.20 12.83 -6.78
N LEU A 44 10.23 13.65 -7.05
CA LEU A 44 10.23 15.09 -6.69
C LEU A 44 9.04 15.82 -7.31
N LYS A 45 8.88 15.74 -8.64
CA LYS A 45 7.78 16.40 -9.36
C LYS A 45 6.40 16.02 -8.81
N LYS A 46 6.21 14.74 -8.47
CA LYS A 46 4.97 14.25 -7.86
C LYS A 46 4.74 14.88 -6.49
N ALA A 47 5.74 14.82 -5.61
CA ALA A 47 5.62 15.35 -4.24
C ALA A 47 5.42 16.87 -4.22
N GLU A 48 6.11 17.62 -5.10
CA GLU A 48 5.97 19.07 -5.24
C GLU A 48 4.57 19.50 -5.67
N LYS A 49 3.87 18.68 -6.48
CA LYS A 49 2.47 18.93 -6.85
C LYS A 49 1.51 18.52 -5.74
N ILE A 50 1.76 17.41 -5.05
CA ILE A 50 0.90 16.93 -3.95
C ILE A 50 0.90 17.92 -2.78
N PHE A 51 2.09 18.39 -2.37
CA PHE A 51 2.27 19.03 -1.07
C PHE A 51 1.43 20.31 -0.88
N PRO A 52 1.32 21.24 -1.85
CA PRO A 52 0.42 22.40 -1.72
C PRO A 52 -1.06 22.04 -1.54
N GLU A 53 -1.56 21.05 -2.26
CA GLU A 53 -2.95 20.59 -2.10
C GLU A 53 -3.16 19.89 -0.76
N LEU A 54 -2.17 19.10 -0.33
CA LEU A 54 -2.17 18.46 0.97
C LEU A 54 -2.23 19.47 2.12
N LEU A 55 -1.45 20.55 2.04
CA LEU A 55 -1.47 21.64 3.02
C LEU A 55 -2.87 22.27 3.16
N LYS A 56 -3.57 22.53 2.05
CA LYS A 56 -4.95 23.07 2.07
C LYS A 56 -5.91 22.13 2.81
N LEU A 57 -5.81 20.83 2.56
CA LEU A 57 -6.64 19.81 3.21
C LEU A 57 -6.32 19.64 4.69
N LEU A 58 -5.07 19.88 5.11
CA LEU A 58 -4.64 19.76 6.51
C LEU A 58 -5.14 20.89 7.41
N VAL A 59 -5.40 22.09 6.87
CA VAL A 59 -5.92 23.23 7.65
C VAL A 59 -7.18 22.87 8.45
N PRO A 60 -8.27 22.36 7.85
CA PRO A 60 -9.45 21.96 8.60
C PRO A 60 -9.19 20.79 9.55
N VAL A 61 -8.29 19.85 9.19
CA VAL A 61 -7.95 18.71 10.06
C VAL A 61 -7.33 19.20 11.37
N PHE A 62 -6.31 20.06 11.30
CA PHE A 62 -5.68 20.62 12.49
C PHE A 62 -6.60 21.55 13.30
N ASN A 63 -7.52 22.26 12.64
CA ASN A 63 -8.49 23.09 13.33
C ASN A 63 -9.52 22.31 14.13
N ASN A 64 -9.83 21.08 13.71
CA ASN A 64 -10.83 20.23 14.34
C ASN A 64 -10.25 19.27 15.38
N GLN A 65 -8.92 19.16 15.49
CA GLN A 65 -8.25 18.25 16.44
C GLN A 65 -7.54 19.04 17.55
N SER A 66 -7.88 18.75 18.82
CA SER A 66 -7.29 19.42 19.99
C SER A 66 -5.78 19.27 20.10
N ASN A 67 -5.23 18.12 19.66
CA ASN A 67 -3.80 17.83 19.72
C ASN A 67 -3.04 18.25 18.46
N GLN A 68 -3.72 18.85 17.48
CA GLN A 68 -3.12 19.25 16.20
C GLN A 68 -2.31 18.11 15.54
N LYS A 69 -2.92 16.93 15.49
CA LYS A 69 -2.37 15.75 14.84
C LYS A 69 -3.11 15.52 13.52
N ALA A 70 -2.44 14.96 12.54
CA ALA A 70 -3.06 14.58 11.27
C ALA A 70 -2.44 13.29 10.75
N VAL A 71 -3.27 12.43 10.17
CA VAL A 71 -2.83 11.16 9.61
C VAL A 71 -3.11 11.18 8.12
N ILE A 72 -2.07 10.98 7.33
CA ILE A 72 -2.16 10.89 5.88
C ILE A 72 -1.74 9.49 5.44
N SER A 73 -2.28 9.00 4.34
CA SER A 73 -1.78 7.78 3.72
C SER A 73 -1.33 8.04 2.29
N VAL A 74 -0.22 7.45 1.90
CA VAL A 74 0.27 7.41 0.52
C VAL A 74 0.14 5.98 0.04
N HIS A 75 -0.85 5.73 -0.83
CA HIS A 75 -1.20 4.38 -1.26
C HIS A 75 -1.25 4.23 -2.78
N GLY A 76 -1.26 2.98 -3.24
CA GLY A 76 -1.15 2.63 -4.66
C GLY A 76 -0.45 1.30 -4.86
N GLY A 77 -0.34 0.88 -6.12
CA GLY A 77 0.25 -0.41 -6.50
C GLY A 77 1.73 -0.54 -6.10
N SER A 78 2.27 -1.76 -6.15
CA SER A 78 3.71 -1.97 -5.95
C SER A 78 4.51 -1.22 -7.03
N GLY A 79 5.56 -0.51 -6.62
CA GLY A 79 6.47 0.21 -7.53
C GLY A 79 6.01 1.60 -8.02
N VAL A 80 4.87 2.13 -7.55
CA VAL A 80 4.38 3.45 -7.99
C VAL A 80 5.07 4.66 -7.34
N GLY A 81 5.97 4.41 -6.37
CA GLY A 81 6.73 5.43 -5.65
C GLY A 81 6.13 5.88 -4.32
N LYS A 82 5.42 5.00 -3.59
CA LYS A 82 4.74 5.34 -2.32
C LYS A 82 5.73 5.78 -1.25
N SER A 83 6.74 4.95 -1.00
CA SER A 83 7.73 5.16 0.05
C SER A 83 8.60 6.39 -0.27
N GLU A 84 8.98 6.58 -1.53
CA GLU A 84 9.70 7.77 -2.02
C GLU A 84 8.87 9.04 -1.85
N THR A 85 7.59 9.02 -2.24
CA THR A 85 6.70 10.17 -2.09
C THR A 85 6.46 10.47 -0.61
N GLY A 86 6.20 9.46 0.23
CA GLY A 86 6.05 9.62 1.68
C GLY A 86 7.28 10.26 2.34
N SER A 87 8.48 9.82 1.95
CA SER A 87 9.76 10.41 2.36
C SER A 87 9.92 11.88 1.96
N LEU A 88 9.52 12.24 0.74
CA LEU A 88 9.56 13.63 0.28
C LEU A 88 8.56 14.52 1.02
N LEU A 89 7.33 14.04 1.23
CA LEU A 89 6.33 14.78 2.00
C LEU A 89 6.80 15.01 3.45
N ALA A 90 7.39 13.99 4.09
CA ALA A 90 7.99 14.13 5.42
C ALA A 90 9.09 15.18 5.44
N TYR A 91 9.99 15.14 4.45
CA TYR A 91 11.05 16.13 4.30
C TYR A 91 10.49 17.55 4.19
N TYR A 92 9.43 17.76 3.42
CA TYR A 92 8.80 19.07 3.27
C TYR A 92 8.11 19.55 4.55
N PHE A 93 7.41 18.67 5.29
CA PHE A 93 6.85 19.02 6.60
C PHE A 93 7.94 19.46 7.58
N ASN A 94 9.01 18.68 7.70
CA ASN A 94 10.13 18.98 8.58
C ASN A 94 10.80 20.32 8.22
N ASN A 95 10.95 20.64 6.92
CA ASN A 95 11.45 21.95 6.47
C ASN A 95 10.55 23.12 6.89
N MET A 96 9.25 22.89 7.07
CA MET A 96 8.30 23.88 7.60
C MET A 96 8.23 23.91 9.13
N ASN A 97 9.08 23.14 9.83
CA ASN A 97 9.01 22.91 11.27
C ASN A 97 7.63 22.37 11.68
N ILE A 98 7.09 21.44 10.88
CA ILE A 98 5.95 20.60 11.20
C ILE A 98 6.53 19.19 11.30
N GLY A 99 6.60 18.62 12.50
CA GLY A 99 7.23 17.31 12.64
C GLY A 99 6.41 16.23 11.96
N SER A 100 7.09 15.27 11.34
CA SER A 100 6.44 14.14 10.68
C SER A 100 7.14 12.82 10.97
N TYR A 101 6.36 11.75 10.96
CA TYR A 101 6.85 10.38 11.07
C TYR A 101 6.31 9.54 9.91
N ILE A 102 7.14 8.66 9.35
CA ILE A 102 6.77 7.77 8.25
C ILE A 102 6.65 6.35 8.81
N LEU A 103 5.42 5.85 8.85
CA LEU A 103 5.08 4.49 9.25
C LEU A 103 4.83 3.65 7.99
N SER A 104 5.51 2.53 7.88
CA SER A 104 5.27 1.54 6.85
C SER A 104 4.18 0.57 7.30
N GLY A 105 3.15 0.43 6.47
CA GLY A 105 2.10 -0.56 6.72
C GLY A 105 2.58 -2.01 6.55
N ASP A 106 3.74 -2.23 5.93
CA ASP A 106 4.28 -3.57 5.67
C ASP A 106 4.81 -4.27 6.93
N ASN A 107 4.87 -3.57 8.07
CA ASN A 107 5.11 -4.17 9.40
C ASN A 107 3.88 -4.91 9.97
N TYR A 108 2.68 -4.66 9.43
CA TYR A 108 1.40 -5.08 10.03
C TYR A 108 0.64 -6.26 9.39
N PRO A 109 1.21 -7.06 8.46
CA PRO A 109 0.68 -8.40 8.22
C PRO A 109 0.76 -9.29 9.47
N HIS A 110 -0.12 -10.29 9.56
CA HIS A 110 -0.09 -11.30 10.63
C HIS A 110 1.16 -12.19 10.59
N ARG A 111 1.82 -12.27 9.43
CA ARG A 111 2.95 -13.16 9.16
C ARG A 111 4.10 -12.38 8.51
N ILE A 112 5.33 -12.82 8.78
CA ILE A 112 6.52 -12.36 8.04
C ILE A 112 6.36 -12.63 6.53
N PRO A 113 7.08 -11.91 5.64
CA PRO A 113 6.86 -11.98 4.20
C PRO A 113 6.84 -13.39 3.61
N LYS A 114 7.83 -14.23 3.96
CA LYS A 114 7.93 -15.62 3.49
C LYS A 114 6.69 -16.46 3.82
N TYR A 115 6.17 -16.31 5.04
CA TYR A 115 5.00 -17.08 5.48
C TYR A 115 3.69 -16.47 5.03
N ASN A 116 3.65 -15.16 4.82
CA ASN A 116 2.48 -14.55 4.20
C ASN A 116 2.33 -15.02 2.75
N ASP A 117 3.42 -15.09 1.98
CA ASP A 117 3.39 -15.62 0.61
C ASP A 117 3.02 -17.12 0.56
N ALA A 118 3.51 -17.92 1.51
CA ALA A 118 3.12 -19.31 1.64
C ALA A 118 1.63 -19.47 1.99
N GLU A 119 1.10 -18.63 2.88
CA GLU A 119 -0.32 -18.64 3.26
C GLU A 119 -1.21 -18.25 2.08
N ARG A 120 -0.85 -17.20 1.32
CA ARG A 120 -1.56 -16.81 0.09
C ARG A 120 -1.68 -18.01 -0.87
N LEU A 121 -0.57 -18.72 -1.09
CA LEU A 121 -0.57 -19.91 -1.95
C LEU A 121 -1.42 -21.02 -1.37
N SER A 122 -1.35 -21.27 -0.05
CA SER A 122 -2.19 -22.25 0.64
C SER A 122 -3.68 -21.97 0.46
N VAL A 123 -4.11 -20.73 0.71
CA VAL A 123 -5.51 -20.27 0.56
C VAL A 123 -6.00 -20.48 -0.87
N PHE A 124 -5.19 -20.11 -1.87
CA PHE A 124 -5.51 -20.33 -3.28
C PHE A 124 -5.74 -21.81 -3.59
N ARG A 125 -4.79 -22.66 -3.21
CA ARG A 125 -4.83 -24.10 -3.51
C ARG A 125 -5.97 -24.81 -2.79
N GLU A 126 -6.16 -24.51 -1.51
CA GLU A 126 -7.22 -25.08 -0.70
C GLU A 126 -8.60 -24.71 -1.26
N SER A 127 -8.80 -23.43 -1.58
CA SER A 127 -10.07 -22.95 -2.15
C SER A 127 -10.34 -23.55 -3.52
N GLY A 128 -9.30 -23.68 -4.36
CA GLY A 128 -9.39 -24.35 -5.66
C GLY A 128 -9.79 -25.81 -5.54
N ILE A 129 -9.16 -26.59 -4.64
CA ILE A 129 -9.50 -28.02 -4.43
C ILE A 129 -10.93 -28.17 -3.90
N LYS A 130 -11.32 -27.36 -2.89
CA LYS A 130 -12.70 -27.35 -2.39
C LYS A 130 -13.70 -27.03 -3.50
N GLY A 131 -13.34 -26.11 -4.39
CA GLY A 131 -14.08 -25.76 -5.59
C GLY A 131 -14.32 -26.93 -6.53
N LEU A 132 -13.25 -27.67 -6.85
CA LEU A 132 -13.35 -28.88 -7.69
C LEU A 132 -14.29 -29.92 -7.08
N VAL A 133 -14.20 -30.16 -5.76
CA VAL A 133 -15.08 -31.10 -5.06
C VAL A 133 -16.54 -30.62 -5.15
N ALA A 134 -16.80 -29.36 -4.82
CA ALA A 134 -18.14 -28.79 -4.79
C ALA A 134 -18.83 -28.78 -6.17
N ARG A 135 -18.05 -28.61 -7.26
CA ARG A 135 -18.58 -28.61 -8.63
C ARG A 135 -18.58 -29.99 -9.29
N GLY A 136 -18.23 -31.06 -8.56
CA GLY A 136 -18.20 -32.43 -9.12
C GLY A 136 -17.05 -32.67 -10.11
N GLU A 137 -16.04 -31.80 -10.12
CA GLU A 137 -14.88 -31.92 -11.00
C GLU A 137 -13.71 -32.65 -10.32
N TYR A 138 -13.81 -33.01 -9.04
CA TYR A 138 -12.74 -33.72 -8.34
C TYR A 138 -12.78 -35.23 -8.60
N ASN A 139 -11.63 -35.80 -8.99
CA ASN A 139 -11.39 -37.25 -9.02
C ASN A 139 -9.89 -37.53 -8.87
N SER A 140 -9.51 -38.81 -8.69
CA SER A 140 -8.12 -39.21 -8.44
C SER A 140 -7.17 -38.82 -9.57
N GLU A 141 -7.57 -39.04 -10.83
CA GLU A 141 -6.73 -38.72 -12.00
C GLU A 141 -6.42 -37.23 -12.10
N ARG A 142 -7.43 -36.37 -11.89
CA ARG A 142 -7.27 -34.91 -11.87
C ARG A 142 -6.46 -34.45 -10.67
N ASN A 143 -6.62 -35.09 -9.51
CA ASN A 143 -5.82 -34.79 -8.33
C ASN A 143 -4.34 -35.10 -8.55
N ASP A 144 -4.02 -36.23 -9.17
CA ASP A 144 -2.65 -36.60 -9.51
C ASP A 144 -2.05 -35.56 -10.49
N LYS A 145 -2.81 -35.16 -11.50
CA LYS A 145 -2.35 -34.12 -12.44
C LYS A 145 -2.21 -32.75 -11.78
N LEU A 146 -3.14 -32.37 -10.90
CA LEU A 146 -3.07 -31.11 -10.15
C LEU A 146 -1.82 -31.08 -9.27
N LYS A 147 -1.46 -32.21 -8.64
CA LYS A 147 -0.26 -32.32 -7.82
C LYS A 147 1.01 -32.03 -8.63
N GLU A 148 1.13 -32.60 -9.84
CA GLU A 148 2.26 -32.29 -10.75
C GLU A 148 2.34 -30.79 -11.10
N LEU A 149 1.18 -30.17 -11.35
CA LEU A 149 1.11 -28.72 -11.64
C LEU A 149 1.48 -27.88 -10.41
N GLN A 150 1.08 -28.29 -9.21
CA GLN A 150 1.41 -27.62 -7.96
C GLN A 150 2.91 -27.74 -7.63
N GLU A 151 3.51 -28.90 -7.85
CA GLU A 151 4.94 -29.15 -7.65
C GLU A 151 5.80 -28.36 -8.63
N SER A 152 5.33 -28.18 -9.87
CA SER A 152 6.00 -27.37 -10.89
C SER A 152 5.67 -25.87 -10.83
N GLY A 153 4.78 -25.44 -9.93
CA GLY A 153 4.36 -24.04 -9.80
C GLY A 153 3.47 -23.51 -10.95
N ASN A 154 2.87 -24.42 -11.72
CA ASN A 154 2.05 -24.10 -12.89
C ASN A 154 0.54 -24.19 -12.63
N ASP A 155 0.11 -24.44 -11.39
CA ASP A 155 -1.30 -24.62 -11.05
C ASP A 155 -2.17 -23.36 -11.23
N SER A 156 -1.57 -22.19 -11.44
CA SER A 156 -2.24 -20.94 -11.84
C SER A 156 -2.05 -20.55 -13.31
N ASN A 157 -1.26 -21.30 -14.08
CA ASN A 157 -0.92 -20.97 -15.45
C ASN A 157 -2.06 -21.33 -16.41
N SER A 158 -2.62 -20.32 -17.08
CA SER A 158 -3.74 -20.46 -18.01
C SER A 158 -3.40 -21.19 -19.32
N GLU A 159 -2.12 -21.37 -19.64
CA GLU A 159 -1.71 -22.12 -20.84
C GLU A 159 -2.19 -23.59 -20.80
N TYR A 160 -2.34 -24.15 -19.60
CA TYR A 160 -2.80 -25.53 -19.38
C TYR A 160 -4.31 -25.72 -19.51
N PHE A 161 -5.11 -24.65 -19.68
CA PHE A 161 -6.57 -24.78 -19.70
C PHE A 161 -7.11 -25.48 -20.95
N LYS A 162 -6.37 -25.39 -22.06
CA LYS A 162 -6.71 -26.12 -23.29
C LYS A 162 -6.58 -27.63 -23.10
N GLU A 163 -5.58 -28.05 -22.33
CA GLU A 163 -5.31 -29.46 -22.05
C GLU A 163 -6.16 -29.99 -20.90
N PHE A 164 -6.41 -29.15 -19.89
CA PHE A 164 -7.15 -29.51 -18.67
C PHE A 164 -8.25 -28.47 -18.36
N PRO A 165 -9.43 -28.54 -19.01
CA PRO A 165 -10.50 -27.56 -18.82
C PRO A 165 -10.99 -27.43 -17.36
N TRP A 166 -10.92 -28.51 -16.58
CA TRP A 166 -11.31 -28.51 -15.16
C TRP A 166 -10.42 -27.60 -14.29
N LEU A 167 -9.21 -27.23 -14.75
CA LEU A 167 -8.35 -26.26 -14.05
C LEU A 167 -8.97 -24.86 -13.98
N GLU A 168 -9.90 -24.53 -14.88
CA GLU A 168 -10.61 -23.25 -14.84
C GLU A 168 -11.41 -23.13 -13.53
N VAL A 169 -12.15 -24.19 -13.15
CA VAL A 169 -12.88 -24.25 -11.88
C VAL A 169 -11.93 -24.10 -10.69
N TYR A 170 -10.80 -24.81 -10.71
CA TYR A 170 -9.78 -24.71 -9.67
C TYR A 170 -9.27 -23.28 -9.51
N LYS A 171 -8.90 -22.61 -10.62
CA LYS A 171 -8.42 -21.22 -10.59
C LYS A 171 -9.51 -20.26 -10.14
N GLU A 172 -10.73 -20.37 -10.65
CA GLU A 172 -11.85 -19.49 -10.27
C GLU A 172 -12.09 -19.52 -8.76
N GLU A 173 -12.18 -20.72 -8.18
CA GLU A 173 -12.44 -20.90 -6.75
C GLU A 173 -11.22 -20.50 -5.92
N GLY A 174 -10.01 -20.76 -6.41
CA GLY A 174 -8.77 -20.23 -5.83
C GLY A 174 -8.74 -18.71 -5.77
N ILE A 175 -9.12 -18.02 -6.85
CA ILE A 175 -9.22 -16.55 -6.91
C ILE A 175 -10.26 -16.03 -5.91
N LYS A 176 -11.41 -16.71 -5.78
CA LYS A 176 -12.43 -16.32 -4.79
C LYS A 176 -11.88 -16.43 -3.37
N GLY A 177 -11.18 -17.52 -3.05
CA GLY A 177 -10.49 -17.69 -1.77
C GLY A 177 -9.49 -16.57 -1.51
N LEU A 178 -8.60 -16.31 -2.46
CA LEU A 178 -7.63 -15.23 -2.37
C LEU A 178 -8.26 -13.86 -2.18
N LYS A 179 -9.35 -13.53 -2.89
CA LYS A 179 -10.06 -12.24 -2.74
C LYS A 179 -10.58 -12.01 -1.32
N ASN A 180 -10.93 -13.09 -0.61
CA ASN A 180 -11.39 -13.06 0.78
C ASN A 180 -10.23 -12.98 1.80
N TYR A 181 -9.00 -13.30 1.38
CA TYR A 181 -7.81 -13.21 2.21
C TYR A 181 -7.03 -11.90 1.97
N LEU A 182 -6.64 -11.63 0.72
CA LEU A 182 -5.77 -10.52 0.35
C LEU A 182 -6.35 -9.16 0.77
N GLY A 183 -5.58 -8.36 1.49
CA GLY A 183 -5.96 -7.04 1.96
C GLY A 183 -7.16 -7.04 2.91
N THR A 184 -7.43 -8.15 3.62
CA THR A 184 -8.50 -8.24 4.63
C THR A 184 -7.92 -8.46 6.02
N ASN A 185 -8.77 -8.44 7.05
CA ASN A 185 -8.37 -8.75 8.43
C ASN A 185 -7.79 -10.16 8.61
N ASN A 186 -7.97 -11.06 7.62
CA ASN A 186 -7.38 -12.40 7.65
C ASN A 186 -5.87 -12.39 7.31
N GLU A 187 -5.42 -11.39 6.57
CA GLU A 187 -4.02 -11.22 6.18
C GLU A 187 -3.29 -10.18 7.05
N ILE A 188 -4.03 -9.14 7.44
CA ILE A 188 -3.48 -7.90 7.99
C ILE A 188 -4.11 -7.58 9.33
N ASP A 189 -3.30 -7.12 10.29
CA ASP A 189 -3.77 -6.57 11.55
C ASP A 189 -4.10 -5.07 11.42
N PHE A 190 -5.25 -4.76 10.79
CA PHE A 190 -5.73 -3.39 10.69
C PHE A 190 -6.09 -2.79 12.05
N SER A 191 -6.43 -3.62 13.04
CA SER A 191 -6.81 -3.18 14.38
C SER A 191 -5.62 -2.58 15.11
N GLU A 192 -4.44 -3.22 15.03
CA GLU A 192 -3.21 -2.71 15.62
C GLU A 192 -2.87 -1.33 15.04
N LEU A 193 -2.90 -1.19 13.71
CA LEU A 193 -2.58 0.07 13.06
C LEU A 193 -3.61 1.18 13.35
N SER A 194 -4.90 0.86 13.35
CA SER A 194 -5.97 1.81 13.71
C SER A 194 -5.83 2.28 15.17
N ASN A 195 -5.41 1.39 16.08
CA ASN A 195 -5.13 1.76 17.47
C ASN A 195 -3.88 2.66 17.60
N ILE A 196 -2.84 2.44 16.80
CA ILE A 196 -1.67 3.34 16.72
C ILE A 196 -2.10 4.73 16.26
N ILE A 197 -2.94 4.80 15.21
CA ILE A 197 -3.50 6.06 14.70
C ILE A 197 -4.32 6.76 15.80
N ALA A 198 -5.18 6.03 16.52
CA ALA A 198 -5.97 6.58 17.61
C ALA A 198 -5.09 7.14 18.74
N GLN A 199 -4.07 6.39 19.18
CA GLN A 199 -3.10 6.86 20.19
C GLN A 199 -2.39 8.14 19.75
N PHE A 200 -1.92 8.18 18.48
CA PHE A 200 -1.25 9.34 17.92
C PHE A 200 -2.16 10.57 17.92
N LYS A 201 -3.41 10.45 17.41
CA LYS A 201 -4.38 11.55 17.39
C LYS A 201 -4.78 12.02 18.79
N ASN A 202 -4.77 11.11 19.77
CA ASN A 202 -5.01 11.43 21.18
C ASN A 202 -3.82 12.10 21.87
N GLY A 203 -2.71 12.32 21.17
CA GLY A 203 -1.55 13.04 21.71
C GLY A 203 -0.63 12.17 22.56
N THR A 204 -0.70 10.84 22.43
CA THR A 204 0.21 9.93 23.11
C THR A 204 1.64 10.22 22.68
N GLU A 205 2.52 10.53 23.63
CA GLU A 205 3.90 10.93 23.35
C GLU A 205 4.77 9.73 22.94
N ASN A 206 4.61 8.56 23.56
CA ASN A 206 5.40 7.37 23.22
C ASN A 206 4.47 6.25 22.79
N ILE A 207 4.64 5.76 21.56
CA ILE A 207 3.81 4.69 21.00
C ILE A 207 4.71 3.53 20.62
N MET A 208 4.29 2.32 21.00
CA MET A 208 4.97 1.09 20.62
C MET A 208 4.62 0.76 19.17
N LEU A 209 5.62 0.71 18.29
CA LEU A 209 5.45 0.37 16.89
C LEU A 209 6.12 -0.97 16.59
N LYS A 210 5.36 -1.86 15.95
CA LYS A 210 5.85 -3.16 15.52
C LYS A 210 6.92 -2.99 14.42
N ARG A 211 7.92 -3.85 14.47
CA ARG A 211 8.91 -4.05 13.42
C ARG A 211 8.95 -5.51 13.05
N MET A 212 9.03 -5.76 11.75
CA MET A 212 9.07 -7.11 11.22
C MET A 212 10.16 -7.21 10.15
N GLY A 213 11.12 -8.09 10.37
CA GLY A 213 12.11 -8.47 9.38
C GLY A 213 11.64 -9.59 8.46
N ARG A 214 12.61 -10.33 7.91
CA ARG A 214 12.35 -11.42 6.96
C ARG A 214 12.48 -12.80 7.59
N GLU A 215 13.16 -12.89 8.74
CA GLU A 215 13.34 -14.13 9.50
C GLU A 215 12.35 -14.24 10.68
N GLU A 216 12.10 -15.47 11.14
CA GLU A 216 11.12 -15.77 12.20
C GLU A 216 11.37 -15.04 13.52
N ASN A 217 12.63 -14.80 13.83
CA ASN A 217 13.07 -14.16 15.06
C ASN A 217 13.20 -12.63 14.93
N GLU A 218 12.89 -12.06 13.77
CA GLU A 218 12.93 -10.62 13.51
C GLU A 218 11.55 -10.00 13.72
N LEU A 219 11.04 -10.05 14.95
CA LEU A 219 9.79 -9.42 15.36
C LEU A 219 9.98 -8.74 16.70
N TRP A 220 9.82 -7.42 16.75
CA TRP A 220 9.98 -6.62 17.97
C TRP A 220 9.13 -5.36 17.94
N TYR A 221 9.13 -4.61 19.04
CA TYR A 221 8.51 -3.29 19.12
C TYR A 221 9.54 -2.23 19.49
N ASP A 222 9.51 -1.10 18.79
CA ASP A 222 10.24 0.10 19.16
C ASP A 222 9.29 1.06 19.90
N SER A 223 9.75 1.65 21.01
CA SER A 223 9.08 2.80 21.62
C SER A 223 9.48 4.05 20.86
N VAL A 224 8.54 4.66 20.13
CA VAL A 224 8.81 5.84 19.30
C VAL A 224 8.21 7.09 19.94
N ASP A 225 9.02 8.15 20.03
CA ASP A 225 8.64 9.46 20.54
C ASP A 225 7.95 10.31 19.46
N PHE A 226 6.70 10.70 19.72
CA PHE A 226 5.81 11.51 18.92
C PHE A 226 5.57 12.92 19.50
N SER A 227 6.31 13.32 20.55
CA SER A 227 6.15 14.61 21.23
C SER A 227 6.27 15.79 20.26
N ASN A 228 7.20 15.69 19.30
CA ASN A 228 7.43 16.72 18.28
C ASN A 228 6.82 16.40 16.91
N THR A 229 5.96 15.38 16.82
CA THR A 229 5.38 14.92 15.55
C THR A 229 3.94 15.42 15.40
N ASN A 230 3.61 16.09 14.31
CA ASN A 230 2.25 16.57 14.01
C ASN A 230 1.57 15.76 12.91
N VAL A 231 2.35 15.20 11.98
CA VAL A 231 1.83 14.42 10.86
C VAL A 231 2.35 12.99 10.91
N LEU A 232 1.44 12.02 10.94
CA LEU A 232 1.76 10.61 10.71
C LEU A 232 1.50 10.30 9.23
N ILE A 233 2.54 9.87 8.52
CA ILE A 233 2.48 9.47 7.11
C ILE A 233 2.50 7.95 7.06
N ILE A 234 1.44 7.34 6.55
CA ILE A 234 1.36 5.89 6.34
C ILE A 234 1.63 5.61 4.87
N GLU A 235 2.80 5.06 4.56
CA GLU A 235 3.09 4.60 3.21
C GLU A 235 2.75 3.11 3.10
N TRP A 236 1.80 2.78 2.21
CA TRP A 236 1.30 1.41 2.14
C TRP A 236 0.38 1.13 0.96
N THR A 237 0.34 -0.11 0.47
CA THR A 237 -0.66 -0.53 -0.53
C THR A 237 -2.09 -0.42 0.00
N HIS A 238 -2.32 -0.75 1.28
CA HIS A 238 -3.66 -0.78 1.89
C HIS A 238 -4.03 0.51 2.65
N GLY A 239 -3.32 1.62 2.40
CA GLY A 239 -3.52 2.89 3.13
C GLY A 239 -4.89 3.56 2.96
N ASN A 240 -5.73 3.06 2.05
CA ASN A 240 -7.11 3.53 1.82
C ASN A 240 -8.15 2.39 1.97
N ASN A 241 -7.75 1.32 2.67
CA ASN A 241 -8.62 0.18 2.95
C ASN A 241 -9.70 0.57 3.96
N PRO A 242 -10.96 0.18 3.78
CA PRO A 242 -12.05 0.53 4.71
C PRO A 242 -11.88 -0.07 6.12
N ASN A 243 -11.04 -1.09 6.31
CA ASN A 243 -10.72 -1.62 7.63
C ASN A 243 -9.68 -0.77 8.38
N LEU A 244 -8.99 0.15 7.71
CA LEU A 244 -8.03 1.07 8.33
C LEU A 244 -8.76 2.35 8.76
N GLU A 245 -8.86 2.58 10.07
CA GLU A 245 -9.60 3.70 10.62
C GLU A 245 -8.69 4.89 10.99
N GLY A 246 -9.24 6.10 10.91
CA GLY A 246 -8.62 7.31 11.45
C GLY A 246 -7.67 8.07 10.52
N VAL A 247 -7.45 7.59 9.29
CA VAL A 247 -6.75 8.34 8.23
C VAL A 247 -7.59 9.56 7.82
N ASP A 248 -6.98 10.75 7.86
CA ASP A 248 -7.65 12.00 7.52
C ASP A 248 -7.60 12.27 6.00
N ILE A 249 -6.46 12.00 5.35
CA ILE A 249 -6.20 12.33 3.95
C ILE A 249 -5.50 11.16 3.24
N PRO A 250 -6.25 10.28 2.53
CA PRO A 250 -5.66 9.27 1.65
C PRO A 250 -5.24 9.88 0.30
N ILE A 251 -4.03 9.57 -0.12
CA ILE A 251 -3.39 10.03 -1.36
C ILE A 251 -3.12 8.81 -2.23
N LEU A 252 -3.81 8.70 -3.36
CA LEU A 252 -3.62 7.63 -4.34
C LEU A 252 -2.56 8.02 -5.36
N LEU A 253 -1.47 7.26 -5.41
CA LEU A 253 -0.54 7.23 -6.54
C LEU A 253 -1.00 6.18 -7.54
N ASN A 254 -1.63 6.63 -8.62
CA ASN A 254 -2.20 5.75 -9.62
C ASN A 254 -1.18 5.30 -10.66
N SER A 255 -1.36 4.07 -11.14
CA SER A 255 -0.83 3.61 -12.42
C SER A 255 -1.92 2.85 -13.17
N THR A 256 -2.02 3.07 -14.48
CA THR A 256 -3.03 2.43 -15.32
C THR A 256 -2.73 0.94 -15.50
N PRO A 257 -3.70 0.11 -15.95
CA PRO A 257 -3.44 -1.29 -16.25
C PRO A 257 -2.31 -1.48 -17.27
N LYS A 258 -2.28 -0.63 -18.31
CA LYS A 258 -1.23 -0.63 -19.34
C LYS A 258 0.15 -0.31 -18.76
N GLU A 259 0.27 0.76 -17.98
CA GLU A 259 1.53 1.14 -17.34
C GLU A 259 2.02 0.08 -16.35
N THR A 260 1.09 -0.53 -15.62
CA THR A 260 1.36 -1.65 -14.71
C THR A 260 1.90 -2.85 -15.49
N LEU A 261 1.32 -3.17 -16.64
CA LEU A 261 1.79 -4.23 -17.54
C LEU A 261 3.18 -3.92 -18.11
N GLU A 262 3.43 -2.68 -18.53
CA GLU A 262 4.73 -2.24 -19.05
C GLU A 262 5.82 -2.36 -17.98
N HIS A 263 5.54 -1.92 -16.75
CA HIS A 263 6.44 -2.07 -15.60
C HIS A 263 6.71 -3.55 -15.27
N ARG A 264 5.69 -4.42 -15.36
CA ARG A 264 5.88 -5.87 -15.20
C ARG A 264 6.78 -6.44 -16.30
N ARG A 265 6.58 -6.02 -17.56
CA ARG A 265 7.40 -6.46 -18.69
C ARG A 265 8.86 -6.04 -18.57
N SER A 266 9.15 -4.84 -18.06
CA SER A 266 10.54 -4.41 -17.83
C SER A 266 11.19 -5.26 -16.74
N ARG A 267 10.51 -5.51 -15.61
CA ARG A 267 11.06 -6.38 -14.54
C ARG A 267 11.30 -7.83 -14.99
N ASN A 268 10.41 -8.38 -15.81
CA ASN A 268 10.60 -9.71 -16.40
C ASN A 268 11.79 -9.79 -17.37
N ARG A 269 12.20 -8.66 -17.98
CA ARG A 269 13.41 -8.60 -18.82
C ARG A 269 14.70 -8.56 -18.00
N ASP A 270 14.63 -7.99 -16.80
CA ASP A 270 15.78 -7.84 -15.89
C ASP A 270 15.99 -9.06 -14.96
N GLY A 271 15.35 -10.20 -15.27
CA GLY A 271 15.64 -11.51 -14.67
C GLY A 271 14.76 -11.94 -13.50
N ALA A 272 13.81 -11.11 -13.05
CA ALA A 272 12.78 -11.52 -12.08
C ALA A 272 11.54 -11.99 -12.85
N ILE A 273 11.36 -13.30 -13.01
CA ILE A 273 10.15 -13.86 -13.64
C ILE A 273 9.02 -13.79 -12.60
N ASP A 274 8.09 -12.84 -12.76
CA ASP A 274 6.83 -12.85 -12.00
C ASP A 274 6.07 -14.14 -12.36
N SER A 275 5.83 -15.02 -11.39
CA SER A 275 5.06 -16.25 -11.61
C SER A 275 3.60 -15.94 -11.99
N SER A 276 2.91 -16.89 -12.65
CA SER A 276 1.47 -16.73 -12.94
C SER A 276 0.64 -16.49 -11.67
N PHE A 277 1.07 -17.04 -10.54
CA PHE A 277 0.47 -16.83 -9.23
C PHE A 277 0.72 -15.41 -8.70
N THR A 278 1.95 -14.91 -8.79
CA THR A 278 2.31 -13.54 -8.41
C THR A 278 1.52 -12.52 -9.21
N MET A 279 1.36 -12.73 -10.53
CA MET A 279 0.55 -11.85 -11.37
C MET A 279 -0.91 -11.82 -10.93
N MET A 280 -1.48 -12.96 -10.56
CA MET A 280 -2.84 -13.05 -10.04
C MET A 280 -3.03 -12.26 -8.74
N ILE A 281 -2.07 -12.33 -7.80
CA ILE A 281 -2.11 -11.52 -6.58
C ILE A 281 -2.15 -10.03 -6.93
N LEU A 282 -1.23 -9.59 -7.79
CA LEU A 282 -1.14 -8.18 -8.19
C LEU A 282 -2.40 -7.68 -8.89
N GLU A 283 -3.08 -8.53 -9.67
CA GLU A 283 -4.37 -8.19 -10.30
C GLU A 283 -5.49 -8.04 -9.26
N ILE A 284 -5.54 -8.91 -8.24
CA ILE A 284 -6.50 -8.80 -7.14
C ILE A 284 -6.25 -7.51 -6.34
N GLU A 285 -5.00 -7.23 -6.00
CA GLU A 285 -4.61 -6.00 -5.29
C GLU A 285 -4.96 -4.75 -6.10
N GLN A 286 -4.67 -4.74 -7.40
CA GLN A 286 -5.04 -3.62 -8.27
C GLN A 286 -6.56 -3.44 -8.31
N GLY A 287 -7.34 -4.51 -8.41
CA GLY A 287 -8.79 -4.45 -8.35
C GLY A 287 -9.32 -3.85 -7.05
N LYS A 288 -8.67 -4.14 -5.91
CA LYS A 288 -9.00 -3.53 -4.61
C LYS A 288 -8.62 -2.05 -4.54
N LEU A 289 -7.48 -1.66 -5.10
CA LEU A 289 -7.09 -0.24 -5.20
C LEU A 289 -8.10 0.56 -6.02
N VAL A 290 -8.53 0.02 -7.16
CA VAL A 290 -9.54 0.66 -8.04
C VAL A 290 -10.87 0.82 -7.30
N SER A 291 -11.36 -0.23 -6.64
CA SER A 291 -12.65 -0.17 -5.94
C SER A 291 -12.65 0.81 -4.77
N GLN A 292 -11.49 1.13 -4.20
CA GLN A 292 -11.33 2.04 -3.06
C GLN A 292 -10.96 3.47 -3.47
N ALA A 293 -10.61 3.72 -4.73
CA ALA A 293 -10.07 5.00 -5.20
C ALA A 293 -10.98 6.21 -4.91
N HIS A 294 -12.30 6.02 -4.86
CA HIS A 294 -13.28 7.07 -4.54
C HIS A 294 -13.10 7.70 -3.15
N ASN A 295 -12.42 7.01 -2.22
CA ASN A 295 -12.14 7.54 -0.88
C ASN A 295 -10.87 8.41 -0.81
N ALA A 296 -10.03 8.40 -1.85
CA ALA A 296 -8.86 9.25 -1.90
C ALA A 296 -9.24 10.73 -2.00
N LYS A 297 -8.51 11.59 -1.27
CA LYS A 297 -8.66 13.05 -1.34
C LYS A 297 -7.76 13.69 -2.38
N ILE A 298 -6.68 13.01 -2.74
CA ILE A 298 -5.77 13.40 -3.82
C ILE A 298 -5.51 12.15 -4.65
N ILE A 299 -5.74 12.23 -5.96
CA ILE A 299 -5.39 11.17 -6.91
C ILE A 299 -4.36 11.73 -7.87
N LEU A 300 -3.21 11.06 -7.96
CA LEU A 300 -2.10 11.45 -8.81
C LEU A 300 -1.89 10.43 -9.92
N THR A 301 -1.78 10.88 -11.17
CA THR A 301 -1.38 10.03 -12.29
C THR A 301 0.11 9.69 -12.23
N LYS A 302 0.55 8.72 -13.04
CA LYS A 302 1.98 8.38 -13.16
C LYS A 302 2.84 9.57 -13.59
N ASN A 303 2.31 10.47 -14.43
CA ASN A 303 2.98 11.69 -14.89
C ASN A 303 2.92 12.84 -13.87
N GLY A 304 2.28 12.60 -12.72
CA GLY A 304 2.21 13.54 -11.61
C GLY A 304 1.06 14.53 -11.70
N ASP A 305 0.05 14.32 -12.55
CA ASP A 305 -1.10 15.23 -12.60
C ASP A 305 -2.12 14.86 -11.52
N ILE A 306 -2.63 15.86 -10.81
CA ILE A 306 -3.72 15.67 -9.86
C ILE A 306 -5.03 15.66 -10.66
N ILE A 307 -5.81 14.62 -10.49
CA ILE A 307 -7.07 14.40 -11.21
C ILE A 307 -8.23 14.16 -10.26
N SER A 308 -9.43 14.46 -10.73
CA SER A 308 -10.68 14.09 -10.07
C SER A 308 -10.94 12.57 -10.12
N PHE A 309 -11.86 12.09 -9.29
CA PHE A 309 -12.27 10.69 -9.33
C PHE A 309 -13.00 10.33 -10.64
N GLU A 310 -13.72 11.27 -11.23
CA GLU A 310 -14.37 11.12 -12.53
C GLU A 310 -13.34 10.95 -13.66
N GLU A 311 -12.28 11.76 -13.67
CA GLU A 311 -11.17 11.62 -14.62
C GLU A 311 -10.39 10.33 -14.40
N TYR A 312 -10.17 9.95 -13.14
CA TYR A 312 -9.56 8.67 -12.78
C TYR A 312 -10.34 7.49 -13.36
N THR A 313 -11.66 7.50 -13.21
CA THR A 313 -12.51 6.40 -13.69
C THR A 313 -12.37 6.23 -15.20
N LYS A 314 -12.39 7.33 -15.96
CA LYS A 314 -12.16 7.31 -17.42
C LYS A 314 -10.78 6.76 -17.77
N LEU A 315 -9.74 7.20 -17.05
CA LEU A 315 -8.37 6.75 -17.26
C LEU A 315 -8.19 5.24 -16.99
N MET A 316 -8.97 4.67 -16.08
CA MET A 316 -8.90 3.23 -15.76
C MET A 316 -9.68 2.34 -16.74
N GLU A 317 -10.52 2.92 -17.60
CA GLU A 317 -11.24 2.23 -18.67
C GLU A 317 -10.42 2.13 -19.99
N GLU A 318 -9.34 2.93 -20.11
CA GLU A 318 -8.41 2.95 -21.25
C GLU A 318 -7.30 1.88 -21.19
#